data_AF-A0A538IKJ0-F1
#
_entry.id   AF-A0A538IKJ0-F1
#
_cell.length_a   1.000
_cell.length_b   1.000
_cell.length_c   1.000
_cell.angle_alpha   90.00
_cell.angle_beta   90.00
_cell.angle_gamma   90.00
#
_symmetry.space_group_name_H-M   'P 1'
#
loop_
_entity.id
_entity.type
_entity.pdbx_description
1 polymer ?
#
loop_
_entity_poly.entity_id
_entity_poly.type
_entity_poly.pdbx_seq_one_letter_code
_entity_poly.pdbx_strand_id
1 'polypeptide(L)' 'MSSDESLTRAEELLARVEAVRAELEQLSEGEGGSPERAIELLGELSELAKAVEEELTRAQRAAEAGA' A
#
# COMPACT_ATOMS: atom_id res chain seq x y z
N MET A 1 -1.92 20.48 2.20
CA MET A 1 -1.21 19.56 1.31
C MET A 1 -1.76 19.76 -0.09
N SER A 2 -0.90 19.75 -1.10
CA SER A 2 -1.30 19.83 -2.51
C SER A 2 -1.78 18.46 -3.01
N SER A 3 -2.57 18.42 -4.10
CA SER A 3 -2.93 17.17 -4.77
C SER A 3 -1.67 16.37 -5.16
N ASP A 4 -0.63 17.04 -5.68
CA ASP A 4 0.66 16.44 -6.05
C ASP A 4 1.42 15.82 -4.86
N GLU A 5 1.30 16.42 -3.68
CA GLU A 5 1.94 15.91 -2.45
C GLU A 5 1.27 14.60 -2.00
N SER A 6 -0.06 14.54 -2.05
CA SER A 6 -0.80 13.30 -1.74
C SER A 6 -0.57 12.22 -2.80
N LEU A 7 -0.45 12.58 -4.08
CA LEU A 7 -0.11 11.62 -5.13
C LEU A 7 1.29 11.04 -4.94
N THR A 8 2.29 11.87 -4.63
CA THR A 8 3.66 11.40 -4.34
C THR A 8 3.67 10.40 -3.18
N ARG A 9 2.92 10.68 -2.10
CA ARG A 9 2.79 9.76 -0.96
C ARG A 9 2.08 8.47 -1.33
N ALA A 10 1.05 8.54 -2.18
CA ALA A 10 0.38 7.34 -2.68
C ALA A 10 1.35 6.45 -3.48
N GLU A 11 2.22 7.03 -4.31
CA GLU A 11 3.25 6.31 -5.06
C GLU A 11 4.27 5.62 -4.12
N GLU A 12 4.73 6.32 -3.08
CA GLU A 12 5.62 5.73 -2.06
C GLU A 12 4.97 4.56 -1.32
N LEU A 13 3.68 4.69 -0.98
CA LEU A 13 2.91 3.63 -0.35
C LEU A 13 2.70 2.44 -1.29
N LEU A 14 2.44 2.68 -2.58
CA LEU A 14 2.32 1.63 -3.59
C LEU A 14 3.63 0.85 -3.76
N ALA A 15 4.78 1.52 -3.78
CA ALA A 15 6.08 0.84 -3.82
C ALA A 15 6.28 -0.08 -2.61
N ARG A 16 5.77 0.31 -1.42
CA ARG A 16 5.78 -0.54 -0.23
C ARG A 16 4.82 -1.72 -0.36
N VAL A 17 3.62 -1.54 -0.90
CA VAL A 17 2.68 -2.62 -1.19
C VAL A 17 3.33 -3.67 -2.08
N GLU A 18 4.02 -3.24 -3.14
CA GLU A 18 4.71 -4.16 -4.06
C GLU A 18 5.81 -4.95 -3.37
N ALA A 19 6.58 -4.31 -2.48
CA ALA A 19 7.63 -5.01 -1.71
C ALA A 19 7.05 -6.08 -0.79
N VAL A 20 5.98 -5.76 -0.03
CA VAL A 20 5.34 -6.72 0.88
C VAL A 20 4.65 -7.85 0.11
N ARG A 21 4.05 -7.55 -1.05
CA ARG A 21 3.47 -8.56 -1.95
C ARG A 21 4.54 -9.53 -2.44
N ALA A 22 5.71 -9.02 -2.85
CA ALA A 22 6.82 -9.86 -3.31
C ALA A 22 7.33 -10.78 -2.19
N GLU A 23 7.39 -10.31 -0.94
CA GLU A 23 7.74 -11.16 0.21
C GLU A 23 6.70 -12.27 0.43
N LEU A 24 5.41 -11.94 0.32
CA LEU A 24 4.33 -12.92 0.46
C LEU A 24 4.37 -13.96 -0.67
N GLU A 25 4.63 -13.55 -1.91
CA GLU A 25 4.80 -14.44 -3.06
C GLU A 25 5.96 -15.42 -2.80
N GLN A 26 7.13 -14.93 -2.39
CA GLN A 26 8.29 -15.77 -2.03
C GLN A 26 7.98 -16.77 -0.91
N LEU A 27 7.26 -16.33 0.12
CA LEU A 27 6.83 -17.19 1.23
C LEU A 27 5.90 -18.33 0.74
N SER A 28 5.03 -18.04 -0.24
CA SER A 28 4.08 -19.00 -0.78
C SER A 28 4.71 -20.05 -1.70
N GLU A 29 5.82 -19.69 -2.36
CA GLU A 29 6.56 -20.56 -3.28
C GLU A 29 7.60 -21.45 -2.56
N GLY A 30 8.01 -21.10 -1.34
CA GLY A 30 9.02 -21.86 -0.59
C GLY A 30 8.49 -23.14 0.07
N GLU A 31 9.31 -24.20 0.10
CA GLU A 31 9.04 -25.39 0.93
C GLU A 31 9.15 -25.01 2.42
N GLY A 32 8.02 -25.04 3.14
CA GLY A 32 7.98 -24.76 4.59
C GLY A 32 7.63 -23.32 5.00
N GLY A 33 6.94 -22.56 4.14
CA GLY A 33 6.44 -21.22 4.49
C GLY A 33 5.61 -21.20 5.79
N SER A 34 5.83 -20.19 6.64
CA SER A 34 5.10 -20.01 7.91
C SER A 34 3.73 -19.37 7.65
N PRO A 35 2.61 -20.05 7.96
CA PRO A 35 1.28 -19.46 7.87
C PRO A 35 1.12 -18.21 8.74
N GLU A 36 1.79 -18.16 9.90
CA GLU A 36 1.78 -17.02 10.80
C GLU A 36 2.41 -15.79 10.11
N ARG A 37 3.57 -15.97 9.46
CA ARG A 37 4.21 -14.89 8.70
C ARG A 37 3.34 -14.44 7.52
N ALA A 38 2.65 -15.37 6.84
CA ALA A 38 1.73 -15.02 5.75
C ALA A 38 0.57 -14.14 6.25
N ILE A 39 0.01 -14.46 7.41
CA ILE A 39 -1.07 -13.67 8.04
C ILE A 39 -0.57 -12.26 8.40
N GLU A 40 0.64 -12.14 8.96
CA GLU A 40 1.25 -10.84 9.25
C GLU A 40 1.41 -9.98 7.99
N LEU A 41 1.97 -10.55 6.91
CA LEU A 41 2.16 -9.85 5.64
C LEU A 41 0.82 -9.41 5.01
N LEU A 42 -0.21 -10.26 5.09
CA LEU A 42 -1.57 -9.90 4.65
C LEU A 42 -2.16 -8.76 5.50
N GLY A 43 -1.88 -8.74 6.80
CA GLY A 43 -2.24 -7.64 7.69
C GLY A 43 -1.55 -6.33 7.27
N GLU A 44 -0.25 -6.37 7.01
CA GLU A 44 0.51 -5.21 6.55
C GLU A 44 0.00 -4.70 5.20
N LEU A 45 -0.27 -5.59 4.24
CA LEU A 45 -0.86 -5.25 2.94
C LEU A 45 -2.21 -4.54 3.09
N SER A 46 -3.06 -4.99 4.01
CA SER A 46 -4.37 -4.36 4.29
C SER A 46 -4.22 -2.94 4.81
N GLU A 47 -3.29 -2.70 5.75
CA GLU A 47 -3.04 -1.36 6.29
C GLU A 47 -2.41 -0.43 5.24
N LEU A 48 -1.49 -0.94 4.42
CA LEU A 48 -0.92 -0.18 3.30
C LEU A 48 -1.99 0.19 2.27
N ALA A 49 -2.90 -0.73 1.93
CA ALA A 49 -3.96 -0.47 0.98
C ALA A 49 -4.91 0.64 1.46
N LYS A 50 -5.28 0.64 2.75
CA LYS A 50 -6.07 1.73 3.36
C LYS A 50 -5.32 3.06 3.29
N ALA A 51 -4.03 3.07 3.59
CA ALA A 51 -3.23 4.30 3.53
C ALA A 51 -3.15 4.87 2.09
N VAL A 52 -3.02 4.00 1.08
CA VAL A 52 -3.08 4.40 -0.34
C VAL A 52 -4.45 5.01 -0.67
N GLU A 53 -5.55 4.35 -0.30
CA GLU A 53 -6.91 4.84 -0.54
C GLU A 53 -7.13 6.23 0.09
N GLU A 54 -6.62 6.42 1.31
CA GLU A 54 -6.70 7.70 2.00
C GLU A 54 -5.94 8.82 1.26
N GLU A 55 -4.72 8.58 0.79
CA GLU A 55 -3.96 9.58 0.04
C GLU A 55 -4.61 9.89 -1.30
N LEU A 56 -5.13 8.89 -2.02
CA LEU A 56 -5.85 9.11 -3.27
C LEU A 56 -7.14 9.92 -3.04
N THR A 57 -7.86 9.64 -1.96
CA THR A 57 -9.05 10.41 -1.56
C THR A 57 -8.69 11.85 -1.21
N ARG A 58 -7.55 12.08 -0.53
CA ARG A 58 -7.04 13.43 -0.25
C ARG A 58 -6.68 14.16 -1.55
N ALA A 59 -5.96 13.49 -2.46
CA ALA A 59 -5.56 14.05 -3.75
C ALA A 59 -6.79 14.46 -4.59
N GLN A 60 -7.83 13.62 -4.62
CA GLN A 60 -9.09 13.90 -5.30
C GLN A 60 -9.75 15.16 -4.73
N ARG A 61 -9.93 15.24 -3.41
CA ARG A 61 -10.55 16.42 -2.76
C ARG A 61 -9.75 17.70 -3.00
N ALA A 62 -8.42 17.60 -3.00
CA ALA A 62 -7.54 18.75 -3.26
C ALA A 62 -7.66 19.23 -4.72
N ALA A 63 -7.79 18.31 -5.68
CA ALA A 63 -8.01 18.64 -7.09
C ALA A 63 -9.38 19.30 -7.31
N GLU A 64 -10.44 18.78 -6.68
CA GLU A 64 -11.79 19.35 -6.74
C GLU A 64 -11.87 20.75 -6.11
N ALA A 65 -11.12 21.01 -5.04
CA ALA A 65 -11.09 22.32 -4.37
C ALA A 65 -10.24 23.38 -5.09
N GLY A 66 -9.37 22.96 -6.01
CA GLY A 66 -8.50 23.83 -6.81
C GLY A 66 -8.99 24.10 -8.24
N ALA A 67 -10.11 23.48 -8.64
CA ALA A 67 -10.79 23.65 -9.93
C ALA A 67 -11.87 24.74 -9.87
#